data_AF-A0A350LLJ2-F1
#
_entry.id   AF-A0A350LLJ2-F1
#
_cell.length_a   1.000
_cell.length_b   1.000
_cell.length_c   1.000
_cell.angle_alpha   90.00
_cell.angle_beta   90.00
_cell.angle_gamma   90.00
#
_symmetry.space_group_name_H-M   'P 1'
#
loop_
_entity.id
_entity.type
_entity.pdbx_description
1 polymer ?
#
loop_
_entity_poly.entity_id
_entity_poly.type
_entity_poly.pdbx_seq_one_letter_code
_entity_poly.pdbx_strand_id
1 'polypeptide(L)'
;MNVHSASSERLFIFVTFVSRSSIPPAVCDNRSVLTFFHCLFMQGSKSLLIAAALGFCFALWVSLTGAEALCVSSGCEIFAGFTFFGFSLWTWACAYFALVFVLALMTQGVFLQILTAIALTLEVALLCVMIFVAPCVNCLIVGAGVFATFYLTYREKLVSIFKILAVIWCFLFFANAAGVLKEQVPPYVIAGNPESSVSVYFSPSCSACETLILTMGQNPDIAWLPVTEYAEDRFFVERLKTRLVKGETFYDAYRALKADAASWDETPFTLSALFTRVRLWQNEAHLAISGVKVLPHTELAGVPKQWLPESAKPANFIDGILRGGASCVKGQGRDCP
;
A
#
# COMPACT_ATOMS: atom_id res chain seq x y z
N MET A 1 69.50 -0.94 -0.62
CA MET A 1 68.50 -2.02 -0.72
C MET A 1 67.31 -1.59 0.13
N ASN A 2 66.33 -0.92 -0.48
CA ASN A 2 65.05 -1.48 -0.95
C ASN A 2 64.22 -2.16 0.15
N VAL A 3 62.89 -2.07 0.26
CA VAL A 3 61.76 -1.23 -0.21
C VAL A 3 60.56 -1.76 0.65
N HIS A 4 59.49 -0.96 0.78
CA HIS A 4 58.17 -1.25 1.41
C HIS A 4 58.10 -0.94 2.92
N SER A 5 57.20 -0.08 3.41
CA SER A 5 55.78 0.03 3.07
C SER A 5 55.27 1.47 3.28
N ALA A 6 55.08 2.18 2.17
CA ALA A 6 54.42 3.48 2.07
C ALA A 6 52.95 3.30 1.63
N SER A 7 52.14 2.60 2.44
CA SER A 7 50.76 2.22 2.07
C SER A 7 49.69 2.62 3.09
N SER A 8 49.99 3.48 4.07
CA SER A 8 49.00 3.89 5.10
C SER A 8 48.61 5.38 5.06
N GLU A 9 49.35 6.25 4.37
CA GLU A 9 49.08 7.71 4.41
C GLU A 9 48.27 8.24 3.22
N ARG A 10 48.02 7.43 2.18
CA ARG A 10 47.28 7.90 0.99
C ARG A 10 45.76 7.73 1.08
N LEU A 11 45.23 6.96 2.04
CA LEU A 11 43.79 6.78 2.19
C LEU A 11 43.12 7.88 3.04
N PHE A 12 43.88 8.60 3.86
CA PHE A 12 43.35 9.68 4.70
C PHE A 12 43.20 11.02 3.98
N ILE A 13 43.88 11.20 2.84
CA ILE A 13 43.86 12.43 2.05
C ILE A 13 42.66 12.45 1.07
N PHE A 14 42.09 11.28 0.71
CA PHE A 14 40.96 11.24 -0.22
C PHE A 14 39.59 11.43 0.45
N VAL A 15 39.48 11.21 1.77
CA VAL A 15 38.21 11.37 2.52
C VAL A 15 38.09 12.77 3.16
N THR A 16 39.19 13.52 3.28
CA THR A 16 39.18 14.90 3.76
C THR A 16 39.02 15.96 2.66
N PHE A 17 39.01 15.57 1.37
CA PHE A 17 38.86 16.52 0.26
C PHE A 17 37.40 16.79 -0.17
N VAL A 18 36.42 16.08 0.41
CA VAL A 18 34.98 16.35 0.20
C VAL A 18 34.38 17.20 1.34
N SER A 19 35.19 17.61 2.31
CA SER A 19 34.76 18.35 3.51
C SER A 19 35.57 19.62 3.74
N ARG A 20 35.53 20.54 2.76
CA ARG A 20 35.75 22.01 2.90
C ARG A 20 35.96 22.61 1.51
N SER A 21 34.87 22.76 0.76
CA SER A 21 34.78 23.85 -0.21
C SER A 21 34.00 25.00 0.46
N SER A 22 34.61 25.61 1.46
CA SER A 22 34.27 26.97 1.87
C SER A 22 34.75 27.89 0.76
N ILE A 23 34.01 27.91 -0.35
CA ILE A 23 34.22 28.90 -1.41
C ILE A 23 33.88 30.25 -0.76
N PRO A 24 34.81 31.23 -0.74
CA PRO A 24 34.49 32.57 -0.26
C PRO A 24 33.30 33.12 -1.06
N PRO A 25 32.43 33.96 -0.48
CA PRO A 25 31.31 34.54 -1.22
C PRO A 25 31.88 35.34 -2.39
N ALA A 26 31.89 34.72 -3.58
CA ALA A 26 32.21 35.39 -4.81
C ALA A 26 31.17 36.51 -4.95
N VAL A 27 31.67 37.74 -4.98
CA VAL A 27 30.88 38.93 -5.27
C VAL A 27 30.14 38.69 -6.58
N CYS A 28 28.84 38.48 -6.50
CA CYS A 28 27.97 38.27 -7.66
C CYS A 28 27.93 39.57 -8.47
N ASP A 29 28.73 39.64 -9.54
CA ASP A 29 28.66 40.73 -10.51
C ASP A 29 27.40 40.58 -11.37
N ASN A 30 26.60 41.64 -11.41
CA ASN A 30 25.19 41.67 -11.79
C ASN A 30 24.95 41.81 -13.31
N ARG A 31 25.85 41.26 -14.14
CA ARG A 31 25.89 41.59 -15.58
C ARG A 31 25.21 40.61 -16.52
N SER A 32 24.78 39.43 -16.08
CA SER A 32 23.95 38.59 -16.94
C SER A 32 22.95 37.73 -16.17
N VAL A 33 21.71 37.68 -16.69
CA VAL A 33 20.61 36.86 -16.18
C VAL A 33 21.02 35.38 -16.08
N LEU A 34 21.85 34.92 -17.02
CA LEU A 34 22.37 33.55 -17.03
C LEU A 34 23.32 33.28 -15.86
N THR A 35 24.20 34.22 -15.50
CA THR A 35 25.09 34.09 -14.33
C THR A 35 24.30 34.15 -13.03
N PHE A 36 23.23 34.93 -12.97
CA PHE A 36 22.32 34.98 -11.82
C PHE A 36 21.59 33.64 -11.61
N PHE A 37 21.02 33.04 -12.67
CA PHE A 37 20.43 31.69 -12.58
C PHE A 37 21.46 30.63 -12.21
N HIS A 38 22.68 30.69 -12.75
CA HIS A 38 23.74 29.75 -12.45
C HIS A 38 24.23 29.85 -10.98
N CYS A 39 24.23 31.06 -10.42
CA CYS A 39 24.60 31.29 -9.03
C CYS A 39 23.49 30.86 -8.05
N LEU A 40 22.22 31.12 -8.37
CA LEU A 40 21.06 30.61 -7.62
C LEU A 40 21.03 29.06 -7.60
N PHE A 41 21.33 28.44 -8.74
CA PHE A 41 21.38 26.97 -8.88
C PHE A 41 22.57 26.34 -8.13
N MET A 42 23.65 27.09 -7.93
CA MET A 42 24.84 26.64 -7.18
C MET A 42 24.70 26.81 -5.66
N GLN A 43 23.79 27.69 -5.20
CA GLN A 43 23.63 28.02 -3.78
C GLN A 43 22.51 27.20 -3.10
N GLY A 44 21.48 26.79 -3.86
CA GLY A 44 20.47 25.84 -3.39
C GLY A 44 21.06 24.44 -3.20
N SER A 45 20.72 23.78 -2.09
CA SER A 45 21.11 22.36 -1.94
C SER A 45 20.41 21.57 -3.05
N LYS A 46 21.19 21.01 -3.99
CA LYS A 46 20.67 20.28 -5.16
C LYS A 46 19.62 19.23 -4.75
N SER A 47 19.83 18.58 -3.61
CA SER A 47 18.91 17.61 -3.01
C SER A 47 17.54 18.20 -2.67
N LEU A 48 17.47 19.44 -2.14
CA LEU A 48 16.21 20.08 -1.79
C LEU A 48 15.42 20.46 -3.04
N LEU A 49 16.10 20.97 -4.08
CA LEU A 49 15.47 21.28 -5.36
C LEU A 49 14.89 20.03 -6.02
N ILE A 50 15.64 18.92 -6.00
CA ILE A 50 15.16 17.63 -6.53
C ILE A 50 13.95 17.13 -5.74
N ALA A 51 14.01 17.16 -4.40
CA ALA A 51 12.90 16.73 -3.56
C ALA A 51 11.63 17.56 -3.81
N ALA A 52 11.78 18.89 -3.91
CA ALA A 52 10.67 19.79 -4.20
C ALA A 52 10.10 19.57 -5.61
N ALA A 53 10.95 19.38 -6.62
CA ALA A 53 10.50 19.09 -7.98
C ALA A 53 9.75 17.75 -8.07
N LEU A 54 10.26 16.69 -7.45
CA LEU A 54 9.59 15.38 -7.43
C LEU A 54 8.24 15.45 -6.70
N GLY A 55 8.21 16.11 -5.53
CA GLY A 55 6.96 16.34 -4.79
C GLY A 55 5.94 17.13 -5.60
N PHE A 56 6.37 18.19 -6.29
CA PHE A 56 5.51 18.98 -7.16
C PHE A 56 4.96 18.16 -8.33
N CYS A 57 5.81 17.42 -9.04
CA CYS A 57 5.38 16.57 -10.16
C CYS A 57 4.37 15.50 -9.70
N PHE A 58 4.60 14.88 -8.55
CA PHE A 58 3.67 13.90 -7.99
C PHE A 58 2.33 14.54 -7.59
N ALA A 59 2.36 15.66 -6.86
CA ALA A 59 1.14 16.37 -6.45
C ALA A 59 0.35 16.86 -7.66
N LEU A 60 1.03 17.36 -8.70
CA LEU A 60 0.42 17.82 -9.94
C LEU A 60 -0.21 16.66 -10.70
N TRP A 61 0.50 15.55 -10.83
CA TRP A 61 -0.02 14.33 -11.44
C TRP A 61 -1.32 13.89 -10.75
N VAL A 62 -1.30 13.75 -9.42
CA VAL A 62 -2.48 13.34 -8.65
C VAL A 62 -3.64 14.33 -8.82
N SER A 63 -3.34 15.64 -8.83
CA SER A 63 -4.35 16.69 -9.05
C SER A 63 -4.99 16.62 -10.45
N LEU A 64 -4.27 16.15 -11.47
CA LEU A 64 -4.77 16.04 -12.84
C LEU A 64 -5.53 14.74 -13.09
N THR A 65 -5.11 13.63 -12.47
CA THR A 65 -5.70 12.30 -12.69
C THR A 65 -6.74 11.91 -11.65
N GLY A 66 -7.09 12.81 -10.71
CA GLY A 66 -8.12 12.52 -9.70
C GLY A 66 -7.73 11.41 -8.71
N ALA A 67 -6.44 11.17 -8.50
CA ALA A 67 -5.89 10.13 -7.60
C ALA A 67 -6.15 8.65 -7.97
N GLU A 68 -6.99 8.33 -8.97
CA GLU A 68 -7.48 6.97 -9.23
C GLU A 68 -6.39 5.92 -9.56
N ALA A 69 -5.31 6.30 -10.23
CA ALA A 69 -4.32 5.35 -10.76
C ALA A 69 -3.46 4.64 -9.68
N LEU A 70 -3.39 5.19 -8.46
CA LEU A 70 -2.65 4.62 -7.31
C LEU A 70 -3.54 4.42 -6.08
N CYS A 71 -4.87 4.50 -6.24
CA CYS A 71 -5.84 4.24 -5.17
C CYS A 71 -5.92 2.74 -4.84
N VAL A 72 -4.88 2.22 -4.18
CA VAL A 72 -4.87 0.84 -3.66
C VAL A 72 -5.51 0.75 -2.27
N SER A 73 -5.62 1.88 -1.55
CA SER A 73 -6.23 1.93 -0.22
C SER A 73 -7.62 2.55 -0.23
N SER A 74 -8.46 2.14 0.72
CA SER A 74 -9.83 2.64 0.88
C SER A 74 -9.87 4.16 1.15
N GLY A 75 -8.88 4.67 1.90
CA GLY A 75 -8.77 6.09 2.22
C GLY A 75 -8.49 6.97 1.00
N CYS A 76 -8.00 6.40 -0.09
CA CYS A 76 -7.59 7.14 -1.27
C CYS A 76 -8.80 7.78 -1.99
N GLU A 77 -9.97 7.13 -1.97
CA GLU A 77 -11.26 7.71 -2.42
C GLU A 77 -11.75 8.82 -1.49
N ILE A 78 -11.63 8.62 -0.17
CA ILE A 78 -12.09 9.58 0.84
C ILE A 78 -11.30 10.90 0.74
N PHE A 79 -9.97 10.81 0.64
CA PHE A 79 -9.11 11.99 0.60
C PHE A 79 -9.02 12.64 -0.79
N ALA A 80 -9.45 11.96 -1.86
CA ALA A 80 -9.55 12.57 -3.19
C ALA A 80 -10.56 13.73 -3.22
N GLY A 81 -11.69 13.58 -2.50
CA GLY A 81 -12.73 14.61 -2.40
C GLY A 81 -12.52 15.63 -1.28
N PHE A 82 -11.47 15.52 -0.47
CA PHE A 82 -11.27 16.40 0.67
C PHE A 82 -10.84 17.81 0.22
N THR A 83 -11.61 18.81 0.66
CA THR A 83 -11.34 20.22 0.36
C THR A 83 -11.15 21.03 1.64
N PHE A 84 -10.15 21.90 1.63
CA PHE A 84 -9.84 22.83 2.71
C PHE A 84 -9.84 24.25 2.15
N PHE A 85 -10.73 25.10 2.67
CA PHE A 85 -11.02 26.44 2.11
C PHE A 85 -11.41 26.45 0.61
N GLY A 86 -12.08 25.39 0.14
CA GLY A 86 -12.51 25.26 -1.26
C GLY A 86 -11.39 24.82 -2.22
N PHE A 87 -10.18 24.60 -1.73
CA PHE A 87 -9.08 24.01 -2.50
C PHE A 87 -8.87 22.55 -2.10
N SER A 88 -8.56 21.68 -3.07
CA SER A 88 -8.22 20.29 -2.79
C SER A 88 -6.89 20.20 -2.04
N LEU A 89 -6.70 19.11 -1.31
CA LEU A 89 -5.45 18.80 -0.64
C LEU A 89 -4.26 18.80 -1.63
N TRP A 90 -4.49 18.33 -2.85
CA TRP A 90 -3.49 18.26 -3.92
C TRP A 90 -3.04 19.65 -4.40
N THR A 91 -3.97 20.60 -4.50
CA THR A 91 -3.63 22.00 -4.83
C THR A 91 -2.74 22.62 -3.75
N TRP A 92 -3.02 22.35 -2.48
CA TRP A 92 -2.16 22.78 -1.37
C TRP A 92 -0.76 22.16 -1.43
N ALA A 93 -0.67 20.86 -1.75
CA ALA A 93 0.62 20.19 -1.94
C ALA A 93 1.42 20.77 -3.11
N CYS A 94 0.78 21.03 -4.27
CA CYS A 94 1.39 21.69 -5.41
C CYS A 94 1.93 23.07 -5.03
N ALA A 95 1.12 23.89 -4.36
CA ALA A 95 1.51 25.22 -3.92
C ALA A 95 2.70 25.17 -2.95
N TYR A 96 2.69 24.23 -2.00
CA TYR A 96 3.78 24.01 -1.07
C TYR A 96 5.10 23.66 -1.79
N PHE A 97 5.11 22.63 -2.63
CA PHE A 97 6.34 22.19 -3.30
C PHE A 97 6.86 23.24 -4.30
N ALA A 98 5.97 23.95 -4.99
CA ALA A 98 6.35 25.07 -5.85
C ALA A 98 7.01 26.20 -5.05
N LEU A 99 6.44 26.55 -3.89
CA LEU A 99 6.99 27.60 -3.03
C LEU A 99 8.33 27.19 -2.43
N VAL A 100 8.48 25.94 -1.99
CA VAL A 100 9.77 25.39 -1.53
C VAL A 100 10.80 25.44 -2.66
N PHE A 101 10.44 25.06 -3.88
CA PHE A 101 11.35 25.10 -5.03
C PHE A 101 11.84 26.52 -5.32
N VAL A 102 10.93 27.50 -5.38
CA VAL A 102 11.27 28.91 -5.61
C VAL A 102 12.13 29.48 -4.47
N LEU A 103 11.76 29.24 -3.21
CA LEU A 103 12.53 29.70 -2.06
C LEU A 103 13.92 29.06 -2.02
N ALA A 104 14.04 27.77 -2.36
CA ALA A 104 15.31 27.07 -2.44
C ALA A 104 16.24 27.62 -3.53
N LEU A 105 15.69 28.19 -4.62
CA LEU A 105 16.48 28.93 -5.61
C LEU A 105 16.94 30.27 -5.05
N MET A 106 16.06 31.03 -4.40
CA MET A 106 16.36 32.40 -3.97
C MET A 106 17.37 32.47 -2.83
N THR A 107 17.18 31.72 -1.74
CA THR A 107 18.14 31.52 -0.61
C THR A 107 17.54 30.58 0.44
N GLN A 108 18.37 29.83 1.19
CA GLN A 108 17.93 29.09 2.38
C GLN A 108 17.64 30.02 3.58
N GLY A 109 16.61 30.85 3.45
CA GLY A 109 16.20 31.84 4.44
C GLY A 109 15.24 31.31 5.51
N VAL A 110 14.95 32.17 6.49
CA VAL A 110 13.99 31.90 7.58
C VAL A 110 12.60 31.55 7.05
N PHE A 111 12.19 32.08 5.91
CA PHE A 111 10.90 31.75 5.28
C PHE A 111 10.78 30.28 4.87
N LEU A 112 11.83 29.71 4.27
CA LEU A 112 11.85 28.29 3.90
C LEU A 112 11.78 27.39 5.14
N GLN A 113 12.48 27.78 6.20
CA GLN A 113 12.45 27.10 7.49
C GLN A 113 11.02 27.12 8.08
N ILE A 114 10.42 28.30 8.22
CA ILE A 114 9.04 28.44 8.74
C ILE A 114 8.05 27.64 7.90
N LEU A 115 8.12 27.74 6.57
CA LEU A 115 7.22 27.05 5.66
C LEU A 115 7.30 25.53 5.83
N THR A 116 8.51 24.96 5.85
CA THR A 116 8.70 23.50 5.98
C THR A 116 8.31 22.99 7.37
N ALA A 117 8.52 23.78 8.43
CA ALA A 117 8.08 23.43 9.78
C ALA A 117 6.55 23.46 9.93
N ILE A 118 5.88 24.46 9.37
CA ILE A 118 4.41 24.52 9.34
C ILE A 118 3.86 23.33 8.54
N ALA A 119 4.41 23.05 7.36
CA ALA A 119 3.97 21.95 6.52
C ALA A 119 4.11 20.60 7.23
N LEU A 120 5.24 20.33 7.91
CA LEU A 120 5.40 19.09 8.69
C LEU A 120 4.39 19.01 9.85
N THR A 121 4.07 20.14 10.49
CA THR A 121 3.07 20.17 11.57
C THR A 121 1.67 19.84 11.05
N LEU A 122 1.29 20.41 9.91
CA LEU A 122 0.03 20.08 9.23
C LEU A 122 -0.01 18.61 8.78
N GLU A 123 1.11 18.08 8.31
CA GLU A 123 1.22 16.68 7.91
C GLU A 123 1.06 15.74 9.12
N VAL A 124 1.61 16.07 10.28
CA VAL A 124 1.37 15.32 11.52
C VAL A 124 -0.12 15.31 11.87
N ALA A 125 -0.81 16.44 11.75
CA ALA A 125 -2.26 16.50 11.97
C ALA A 125 -3.03 15.64 10.97
N LEU A 126 -2.63 15.65 9.69
CA LEU A 126 -3.22 14.82 8.65
C LEU A 126 -3.01 13.32 8.93
N LEU A 127 -1.80 12.91 9.31
CA LEU A 127 -1.50 11.52 9.68
C LEU A 127 -2.31 11.06 10.90
N CYS A 128 -2.55 11.94 11.88
CA CYS A 128 -3.45 11.64 12.99
C CYS A 128 -4.88 11.37 12.49
N VAL A 129 -5.41 12.20 11.59
CA VAL A 129 -6.73 11.97 10.99
C VAL A 129 -6.78 10.65 10.23
N MET A 130 -5.75 10.34 9.44
CA MET A 130 -5.68 9.10 8.66
C MET A 130 -5.71 7.83 9.53
N ILE A 131 -5.13 7.85 10.74
CA ILE A 131 -5.21 6.72 11.69
C ILE A 131 -6.65 6.44 12.11
N PHE A 132 -7.48 7.48 12.27
CA PHE A 132 -8.86 7.32 12.73
C PHE A 132 -9.85 7.08 11.60
N VAL A 133 -9.55 7.55 10.39
CA VAL A 133 -10.48 7.46 9.25
C VAL A 133 -10.10 6.29 8.35
N ALA A 134 -9.05 6.44 7.56
CA ALA A 134 -8.51 5.42 6.68
C ALA A 134 -7.14 5.87 6.17
N PRO A 135 -6.19 4.96 5.95
CA PRO A 135 -4.89 5.31 5.42
C PRO A 135 -4.98 5.57 3.90
N CYS A 136 -4.21 6.56 3.42
CA CYS A 136 -4.16 6.98 2.02
C CYS A 136 -2.73 6.92 1.50
N VAL A 137 -2.48 6.09 0.48
CA VAL A 137 -1.14 5.90 -0.12
C VAL A 137 -0.61 7.19 -0.71
N ASN A 138 -1.45 7.91 -1.46
CA ASN A 138 -1.04 9.16 -2.11
C ASN A 138 -0.69 10.24 -1.08
N CYS A 139 -1.42 10.33 0.03
CA CYS A 139 -1.08 11.22 1.14
C CYS A 139 0.26 10.84 1.78
N LEU A 140 0.54 9.53 1.98
CA LEU A 140 1.84 9.09 2.49
C LEU A 140 3.00 9.48 1.55
N ILE A 141 2.83 9.33 0.23
CA ILE A 141 3.88 9.72 -0.73
C ILE A 141 4.15 11.23 -0.65
N VAL A 142 3.09 12.06 -0.63
CA VAL A 142 3.23 13.52 -0.45
C VAL A 142 3.88 13.84 0.88
N GLY A 143 3.43 13.21 1.97
CA GLY A 143 3.95 13.38 3.32
C GLY A 143 5.44 13.04 3.43
N ALA A 144 5.89 11.97 2.75
CA ALA A 144 7.31 11.63 2.67
C ALA A 144 8.11 12.73 1.95
N GLY A 145 7.53 13.35 0.91
CA GLY A 145 8.10 14.52 0.24
C GLY A 145 8.21 15.73 1.17
N VAL A 146 7.16 16.04 1.94
CA VAL A 146 7.15 17.12 2.94
C VAL A 146 8.18 16.88 4.04
N PHE A 147 8.32 15.64 4.51
CA PHE A 147 9.35 15.28 5.47
C PHE A 147 10.76 15.42 4.89
N ALA A 148 10.97 15.01 3.63
CA ALA A 148 12.25 15.14 2.96
C ALA A 148 12.69 16.61 2.82
N THR A 149 11.80 17.50 2.38
CA THR A 149 12.10 18.94 2.28
C THR A 149 12.35 19.57 3.66
N PHE A 150 11.61 19.17 4.69
CA PHE A 150 11.87 19.57 6.08
C PHE A 150 13.23 19.11 6.57
N TYR A 151 13.53 17.81 6.45
CA TYR A 151 14.80 17.23 6.88
C TYR A 151 15.97 17.91 6.18
N LEU A 152 15.91 18.08 4.86
CA LEU A 152 16.97 18.74 4.09
C LEU A 152 17.17 20.21 4.47
N THR A 153 16.10 20.89 4.92
CA THR A 153 16.17 22.28 5.41
C THR A 153 16.80 22.37 6.80
N TYR A 154 16.57 21.38 7.67
CA TYR A 154 16.99 21.43 9.09
C TYR A 154 18.11 20.46 9.50
N ARG A 155 18.64 19.62 8.59
CA ARG A 155 19.62 18.54 8.92
C ARG A 155 20.84 19.00 9.71
N GLU A 156 21.30 20.24 9.52
CA GLU A 156 22.49 20.79 10.18
C GLU A 156 22.15 21.55 11.48
N LYS A 157 20.88 21.91 11.69
CA LYS A 157 20.42 22.80 12.77
C LYS A 157 19.11 22.32 13.40
N LEU A 158 18.97 21.01 13.60
CA LEU A 158 17.77 20.40 14.16
C LEU A 158 17.73 20.64 15.67
N VAL A 159 16.91 21.60 16.10
CA VAL A 159 16.63 21.87 17.52
C VAL A 159 15.75 20.76 18.13
N SER A 160 15.80 20.60 19.45
CA SER A 160 15.13 19.48 20.15
C SER A 160 13.63 19.38 19.85
N ILE A 161 12.91 20.49 19.74
CA ILE A 161 11.47 20.49 19.44
C ILE A 161 11.16 19.90 18.06
N PHE A 162 11.98 20.22 17.04
CA PHE A 162 11.84 19.70 15.69
C PHE A 162 12.25 18.23 15.59
N LYS A 163 13.16 17.76 16.44
CA LYS A 163 13.46 16.33 16.56
C LYS A 163 12.25 15.55 17.08
N ILE A 164 11.59 16.06 18.12
CA ILE A 164 10.39 15.43 18.68
C ILE A 164 9.28 15.38 17.62
N LEU A 165 9.04 16.49 16.91
CA LEU A 165 8.06 16.53 15.82
C LEU A 165 8.37 15.50 14.72
N ALA A 166 9.63 15.39 14.31
CA ALA A 166 10.06 14.40 13.33
C ALA A 166 9.87 12.95 13.82
N VAL A 167 10.13 12.67 15.09
CA VAL A 167 9.90 11.34 15.70
C VAL A 167 8.42 10.99 15.73
N ILE A 168 7.56 11.93 16.14
CA ILE A 168 6.11 11.76 16.13
C ILE A 168 5.63 11.50 14.70
N TRP A 169 6.09 12.30 13.74
CA TRP A 169 5.77 12.10 12.32
C TRP A 169 6.19 10.71 11.85
N CYS A 170 7.41 10.25 12.14
CA CYS A 170 7.87 8.91 11.75
C CYS A 170 6.96 7.83 12.33
N PHE A 171 6.62 7.90 13.62
CA PHE A 171 5.74 6.93 14.26
C PHE A 171 4.37 6.86 13.57
N LEU A 172 3.74 8.02 13.33
CA LEU A 172 2.44 8.11 12.67
C LEU A 172 2.51 7.66 11.21
N PHE A 173 3.59 8.00 10.50
CA PHE A 173 3.81 7.60 9.11
C PHE A 173 3.89 6.08 8.99
N PHE A 174 4.70 5.42 9.83
CA PHE A 174 4.82 3.97 9.82
C PHE A 174 3.54 3.26 10.27
N ALA A 175 2.80 3.82 11.23
CA ALA A 175 1.50 3.28 11.62
C ALA A 175 0.50 3.31 10.44
N ASN A 176 0.41 4.43 9.71
CA ASN A 176 -0.44 4.53 8.53
C ASN A 176 0.05 3.63 7.38
N ALA A 177 1.35 3.55 7.15
CA ALA A 177 1.93 2.67 6.13
C ALA A 177 1.65 1.19 6.42
N ALA A 178 1.69 0.77 7.68
CA ALA A 178 1.27 -0.56 8.10
C ALA A 178 -0.24 -0.78 7.88
N GLY A 179 -1.06 0.26 8.11
CA GLY A 179 -2.48 0.26 7.77
C GLY A 179 -2.75 0.02 6.28
N VAL A 180 -2.05 0.75 5.40
CA VAL A 180 -2.11 0.52 3.94
C VAL A 180 -1.73 -0.91 3.60
N LEU A 181 -0.61 -1.39 4.15
CA LEU A 181 -0.13 -2.74 3.87
C LEU A 181 -1.15 -3.79 4.29
N LYS A 182 -1.83 -3.59 5.43
CA LYS A 182 -2.90 -4.47 5.89
C LYS A 182 -4.06 -4.54 4.90
N GLU A 183 -4.50 -3.42 4.33
CA GLU A 183 -5.57 -3.40 3.32
C GLU A 183 -5.19 -4.14 2.03
N GLN A 184 -3.91 -4.21 1.70
CA GLN A 184 -3.41 -4.89 0.50
C GLN A 184 -3.22 -6.40 0.67
N VAL A 185 -3.30 -6.92 1.89
CA VAL A 185 -3.13 -8.35 2.14
C VAL A 185 -4.49 -9.03 1.96
N PRO A 186 -4.72 -9.77 0.86
CA PRO A 186 -5.97 -10.50 0.69
C PRO A 186 -6.09 -11.59 1.77
N PRO A 187 -7.32 -11.98 2.13
CA PRO A 187 -7.52 -13.03 3.12
C PRO A 187 -6.92 -14.35 2.60
N TYR A 188 -6.44 -15.18 3.52
CA TYR A 188 -5.74 -16.41 3.18
C TYR A 188 -6.72 -17.50 2.74
N VAL A 189 -6.73 -17.74 1.43
CA VAL A 189 -7.45 -18.85 0.80
C VAL A 189 -6.58 -20.09 0.81
N ILE A 190 -7.07 -21.19 1.41
CA ILE A 190 -6.36 -22.48 1.42
C ILE A 190 -6.66 -23.30 0.16
N ALA A 191 -7.87 -23.19 -0.38
CA ALA A 191 -8.31 -23.91 -1.57
C ALA A 191 -9.40 -23.14 -2.31
N GLY A 192 -9.53 -23.40 -3.61
CA GLY A 192 -10.47 -22.69 -4.50
C GLY A 192 -9.82 -21.49 -5.21
N ASN A 193 -10.62 -20.75 -5.97
CA ASN A 193 -10.16 -19.56 -6.68
C ASN A 193 -10.15 -18.33 -5.74
N PRO A 194 -9.01 -17.63 -5.53
CA PRO A 194 -8.97 -16.40 -4.74
C PRO A 194 -9.88 -15.28 -5.25
N GLU A 195 -10.23 -15.28 -6.53
CA GLU A 195 -11.14 -14.30 -7.16
C GLU A 195 -12.60 -14.78 -7.19
N SER A 196 -12.93 -15.85 -6.47
CA SER A 196 -14.30 -16.34 -6.42
C SER A 196 -15.23 -15.30 -5.78
N SER A 197 -16.46 -15.22 -6.26
CA SER A 197 -17.48 -14.34 -5.68
C SER A 197 -17.99 -14.80 -4.32
N VAL A 198 -17.65 -16.02 -3.88
CA VAL A 198 -18.10 -16.63 -2.63
C VAL A 198 -16.90 -17.09 -1.80
N SER A 199 -16.68 -16.43 -0.68
CA SER A 199 -15.62 -16.75 0.28
C SER A 199 -16.22 -17.35 1.54
N VAL A 200 -15.80 -18.56 1.89
CA VAL A 200 -16.32 -19.30 3.05
C VAL A 200 -15.24 -19.46 4.11
N TYR A 201 -15.44 -18.80 5.24
CA TYR A 201 -14.64 -18.99 6.44
C TYR A 201 -15.14 -20.20 7.20
N PHE A 202 -14.23 -21.12 7.49
CA PHE A 202 -14.55 -22.38 8.15
C PHE A 202 -13.52 -22.76 9.20
N SER A 203 -13.98 -23.43 10.26
CA SER A 203 -13.10 -24.16 11.18
C SER A 203 -13.25 -25.67 10.95
N PRO A 204 -12.16 -26.45 10.96
CA PRO A 204 -12.22 -27.90 10.94
C PRO A 204 -13.04 -28.50 12.10
N SER A 205 -13.01 -27.91 13.29
CA SER A 205 -13.75 -28.42 14.45
C SER A 205 -15.26 -28.13 14.43
N CYS A 206 -15.72 -27.22 13.57
CA CYS A 206 -17.12 -26.85 13.50
C CYS A 206 -17.95 -27.88 12.70
N SER A 207 -19.00 -28.43 13.32
CA SER A 207 -19.89 -29.43 12.70
C SER A 207 -20.73 -28.86 11.54
N ALA A 208 -21.12 -27.59 11.63
CA ALA A 208 -21.81 -26.89 10.53
C ALA A 208 -20.87 -26.66 9.33
N CYS A 209 -19.61 -26.29 9.59
CA CYS A 209 -18.58 -26.19 8.56
C CYS A 209 -18.35 -27.53 7.87
N GLU A 210 -18.27 -28.62 8.63
CA GLU A 210 -18.09 -29.96 8.08
C GLU A 210 -19.24 -30.34 7.14
N THR A 211 -20.49 -30.11 7.55
CA THR A 211 -21.66 -30.39 6.71
C THR A 211 -21.61 -29.60 5.40
N LEU A 212 -21.22 -28.33 5.47
CA LEU A 212 -21.09 -27.47 4.30
C LEU A 212 -19.97 -27.94 3.35
N ILE A 213 -18.80 -28.29 3.88
CA ILE A 213 -17.67 -28.81 3.08
C ILE A 213 -18.03 -30.15 2.44
N LEU A 214 -18.72 -31.03 3.16
CA LEU A 214 -19.14 -32.32 2.63
C LEU A 214 -20.17 -32.19 1.50
N THR A 215 -20.92 -31.09 1.47
CA THR A 215 -21.93 -30.81 0.42
C THR A 215 -21.34 -30.04 -0.76
N MET A 216 -20.50 -29.02 -0.49
CA MET A 216 -20.06 -28.03 -1.47
C MET A 216 -18.56 -28.01 -1.74
N GLY A 217 -17.76 -28.82 -1.03
CA GLY A 217 -16.29 -28.82 -1.09
C GLY A 217 -15.68 -29.19 -2.45
N GLN A 218 -16.48 -29.74 -3.37
CA GLN A 218 -16.09 -30.02 -4.75
C GLN A 218 -16.29 -28.82 -5.68
N ASN A 219 -17.00 -27.77 -5.25
CA ASN A 219 -17.26 -26.61 -6.08
C ASN A 219 -16.00 -25.73 -6.19
N PRO A 220 -15.45 -25.52 -7.41
CA PRO A 220 -14.26 -24.69 -7.61
C PRO A 220 -14.52 -23.19 -7.47
N ASP A 221 -15.78 -22.76 -7.54
CA ASP A 221 -16.20 -21.35 -7.45
C ASP A 221 -16.33 -20.84 -6.00
N ILE A 222 -15.82 -21.61 -5.03
CA ILE A 222 -15.81 -21.24 -3.61
C ILE A 222 -14.36 -21.11 -3.14
N ALA A 223 -14.00 -19.95 -2.61
CA ALA A 223 -12.77 -19.78 -1.86
C ALA A 223 -12.98 -20.30 -0.43
N TRP A 224 -12.14 -21.24 -0.01
CA TRP A 224 -12.14 -21.80 1.33
C TRP A 224 -11.08 -21.11 2.18
N LEU A 225 -11.51 -20.50 3.28
CA LEU A 225 -10.65 -19.74 4.19
C LEU A 225 -10.66 -20.39 5.57
N PRO A 226 -9.54 -21.02 5.99
CA PRO A 226 -9.49 -21.68 7.28
C PRO A 226 -9.36 -20.67 8.42
N VAL A 227 -9.99 -20.98 9.54
CA VAL A 227 -10.00 -20.23 10.80
C VAL A 227 -9.84 -21.25 11.93
N THR A 228 -9.16 -20.89 13.02
CA THR A 228 -9.08 -21.76 14.20
C THR A 228 -10.16 -21.39 15.21
N GLU A 229 -10.99 -22.37 15.57
CA GLU A 229 -11.91 -22.24 16.70
C GLU A 229 -11.23 -22.78 17.97
N TYR A 230 -10.43 -23.84 17.81
CA TYR A 230 -9.60 -24.43 18.85
C TYR A 230 -8.13 -24.46 18.46
N ALA A 231 -7.26 -24.59 19.47
CA ALA A 231 -5.82 -24.58 19.26
C ALA A 231 -5.34 -25.73 18.35
N GLU A 232 -6.06 -26.84 18.34
CA GLU A 232 -5.77 -28.06 17.60
C GLU A 232 -6.10 -27.93 16.11
N ASP A 233 -7.02 -27.04 15.73
CA ASP A 233 -7.40 -26.78 14.34
C ASP A 233 -6.19 -26.39 13.49
N ARG A 234 -5.20 -25.70 14.10
CA ARG A 234 -3.96 -25.30 13.41
C ARG A 234 -3.21 -26.50 12.83
N PHE A 235 -3.18 -27.62 13.55
CA PHE A 235 -2.47 -28.82 13.15
C PHE A 235 -3.16 -29.52 11.98
N PHE A 236 -4.50 -29.57 12.05
CA PHE A 236 -5.34 -30.06 10.97
C PHE A 236 -5.11 -29.25 9.69
N VAL A 237 -5.13 -27.91 9.80
CA VAL A 237 -4.95 -27.02 8.64
C VAL A 237 -3.55 -27.12 8.03
N GLU A 238 -2.51 -27.24 8.85
CA GLU A 238 -1.13 -27.44 8.36
C GLU A 238 -0.99 -28.74 7.55
N ARG A 239 -1.64 -29.83 7.99
CA ARG A 239 -1.66 -31.10 7.26
C ARG A 239 -2.51 -31.04 6.00
N LEU A 240 -3.65 -30.34 6.07
CA LEU A 240 -4.51 -30.10 4.92
C LEU A 240 -3.76 -29.36 3.82
N LYS A 241 -3.05 -28.28 4.18
CA LYS A 241 -2.16 -27.55 3.28
C LYS A 241 -1.12 -28.48 2.64
N THR A 242 -0.52 -29.37 3.43
CA THR A 242 0.49 -30.31 2.94
C THR A 242 -0.08 -31.29 1.90
N ARG A 243 -1.32 -31.77 2.08
CA ARG A 243 -2.01 -32.63 1.10
C ARG A 243 -2.41 -31.87 -0.16
N LEU A 244 -2.88 -30.64 -0.02
CA LEU A 244 -3.20 -29.76 -1.15
C LEU A 244 -1.97 -29.45 -2.01
N VAL A 245 -0.82 -29.19 -1.39
CA VAL A 245 0.46 -28.98 -2.11
C VAL A 245 0.91 -30.24 -2.85
N LYS A 246 0.52 -31.43 -2.38
CA LYS A 246 0.77 -32.70 -3.08
C LYS A 246 -0.19 -32.95 -4.25
N GLY A 247 -1.15 -32.06 -4.50
CA GLY A 247 -2.10 -32.15 -5.61
C GLY A 247 -3.39 -32.89 -5.29
N GLU A 248 -3.66 -33.22 -4.01
CA GLU A 248 -4.96 -33.76 -3.61
C GLU A 248 -6.04 -32.67 -3.73
N THR A 249 -7.27 -33.07 -4.08
CA THR A 249 -8.40 -32.13 -4.10
C THR A 249 -8.75 -31.71 -2.67
N PHE A 250 -9.30 -30.50 -2.50
CA PHE A 250 -9.71 -30.01 -1.18
C PHE A 250 -10.68 -30.95 -0.48
N TYR A 251 -11.70 -31.40 -1.20
CA TYR A 251 -12.69 -32.33 -0.68
C TYR A 251 -12.07 -33.65 -0.21
N ASP A 252 -11.23 -34.27 -1.03
CA ASP A 252 -10.63 -35.57 -0.71
C ASP A 252 -9.64 -35.45 0.45
N ALA A 253 -8.79 -34.43 0.43
CA ALA A 253 -7.81 -34.17 1.47
C ALA A 253 -8.48 -33.89 2.82
N TYR A 254 -9.54 -33.08 2.84
CA TYR A 254 -10.31 -32.75 4.04
C TYR A 254 -10.98 -34.01 4.63
N ARG A 255 -11.67 -34.77 3.79
CA ARG A 255 -12.37 -36.00 4.21
C ARG A 255 -11.38 -37.05 4.75
N ALA A 256 -10.25 -37.23 4.08
CA ALA A 256 -9.22 -38.17 4.50
C ALA A 256 -8.53 -37.75 5.80
N LEU A 257 -8.42 -36.44 6.11
CA LEU A 257 -7.89 -35.98 7.40
C LEU A 257 -8.93 -36.12 8.51
N LYS A 258 -10.20 -35.83 8.24
CA LYS A 258 -11.28 -36.01 9.22
C LYS A 258 -11.41 -37.45 9.72
N ALA A 259 -11.15 -38.43 8.87
CA ALA A 259 -11.14 -39.84 9.24
C ALA A 259 -9.89 -40.27 10.03
N ASP A 260 -8.85 -39.45 10.07
CA ASP A 260 -7.57 -39.75 10.72
C ASP A 260 -7.45 -38.98 12.04
N ALA A 261 -7.58 -39.67 13.17
CA ALA A 261 -7.45 -39.07 14.50
C ALA A 261 -6.08 -38.41 14.71
N ALA A 262 -5.03 -38.91 14.07
CA ALA A 262 -3.70 -38.32 14.19
C ALA A 262 -3.65 -36.91 13.61
N SER A 263 -4.57 -36.52 12.71
CA SER A 263 -4.60 -35.21 12.05
C SER A 263 -4.67 -34.01 13.00
N TRP A 264 -5.10 -34.24 14.24
CA TRP A 264 -5.22 -33.25 15.31
C TRP A 264 -3.97 -33.14 16.19
N ASP A 265 -3.03 -34.08 16.06
CA ASP A 265 -1.81 -34.10 16.87
C ASP A 265 -0.84 -33.00 16.49
N GLU A 266 -0.06 -32.56 17.47
CA GLU A 266 0.93 -31.50 17.28
C GLU A 266 1.89 -31.80 16.12
N THR A 267 2.06 -30.81 15.25
CA THR A 267 3.04 -30.86 14.18
C THR A 267 4.38 -30.29 14.67
N PRO A 268 5.51 -30.84 14.20
CA PRO A 268 6.81 -30.27 14.51
C PRO A 268 6.92 -28.85 13.96
N PHE A 269 7.61 -27.98 14.70
CA PHE A 269 7.81 -26.60 14.28
C PHE A 269 8.59 -26.54 12.97
N THR A 270 7.99 -25.91 11.96
CA THR A 270 8.63 -25.63 10.67
C THR A 270 8.36 -24.17 10.26
N LEU A 271 9.22 -23.61 9.40
CA LEU A 271 8.99 -22.26 8.84
C LEU A 271 7.65 -22.18 8.10
N SER A 272 7.27 -23.25 7.38
CA SER A 272 5.96 -23.32 6.70
C SER A 272 4.79 -23.32 7.69
N ALA A 273 4.93 -23.99 8.85
CA ALA A 273 3.95 -23.95 9.93
C ALA A 273 3.82 -22.53 10.50
N LEU A 274 4.93 -21.84 10.77
CA LEU A 274 4.91 -20.45 11.22
C LEU A 274 4.18 -19.52 10.23
N PHE A 275 4.49 -19.61 8.94
CA PHE A 275 3.78 -18.83 7.92
C PHE A 275 2.29 -19.17 7.86
N THR A 276 1.91 -20.44 8.05
CA THR A 276 0.50 -20.85 8.08
C THR A 276 -0.22 -20.25 9.27
N ARG A 277 0.42 -20.22 10.45
CA ARG A 277 -0.15 -19.58 11.66
C ARG A 277 -0.37 -18.09 11.47
N VAL A 278 0.60 -17.38 10.89
CA VAL A 278 0.44 -15.94 10.58
C VAL A 278 -0.75 -15.72 9.64
N ARG A 279 -0.90 -16.58 8.63
CA ARG A 279 -2.02 -16.49 7.67
C ARG A 279 -3.38 -16.86 8.28
N LEU A 280 -3.43 -17.81 9.21
CA LEU A 280 -4.65 -18.11 9.96
C LEU A 280 -5.06 -16.93 10.84
N TRP A 281 -4.09 -16.30 11.50
CA TRP A 281 -4.34 -15.11 12.30
C TRP A 281 -4.85 -13.93 11.46
N GLN A 282 -4.45 -13.82 10.19
CA GLN A 282 -5.02 -12.84 9.27
C GLN A 282 -6.52 -13.07 9.04
N ASN A 283 -6.94 -14.31 8.78
CA ASN A 283 -8.36 -14.66 8.59
C ASN A 283 -9.19 -14.41 9.87
N GLU A 284 -8.64 -14.77 11.02
CA GLU A 284 -9.27 -14.53 12.33
C GLU A 284 -9.42 -13.05 12.62
N ALA A 285 -8.38 -12.25 12.37
CA ALA A 285 -8.42 -10.81 12.57
C ALA A 285 -9.48 -10.16 11.67
N HIS A 286 -9.63 -10.63 10.43
CA HIS A 286 -10.68 -10.15 9.52
C HIS A 286 -12.08 -10.41 10.09
N LEU A 287 -12.39 -11.64 10.50
CA LEU A 287 -13.69 -11.97 11.11
C LEU A 287 -13.97 -11.21 12.40
N ALA A 288 -12.94 -11.03 13.23
CA ALA A 288 -13.05 -10.29 14.49
C ALA A 288 -13.42 -8.81 14.24
N ILE A 289 -12.85 -8.19 13.22
CA ILE A 289 -13.17 -6.80 12.82
C ILE A 289 -14.58 -6.71 12.24
N SER A 290 -14.99 -7.70 11.43
CA SER A 290 -16.35 -7.78 10.89
C SER A 290 -17.42 -8.08 11.95
N GLY A 291 -17.03 -8.35 13.21
CA GLY A 291 -17.94 -8.63 14.32
C GLY A 291 -18.61 -10.00 14.24
N VAL A 292 -18.12 -10.89 13.38
CA VAL A 292 -18.69 -12.22 13.14
C VAL A 292 -18.20 -13.18 14.23
N LYS A 293 -19.14 -13.91 14.83
CA LYS A 293 -18.85 -14.88 15.90
C LYS A 293 -19.29 -16.31 15.59
N VAL A 294 -19.92 -16.53 14.45
CA VAL A 294 -20.54 -17.81 14.07
C VAL A 294 -19.89 -18.31 12.79
N LEU A 295 -19.51 -19.58 12.79
CA LEU A 295 -19.00 -20.30 11.62
C LEU A 295 -20.01 -21.35 11.16
N PRO A 296 -20.05 -21.70 9.86
CA PRO A 296 -19.32 -21.07 8.76
C PRO A 296 -19.83 -19.65 8.48
N HIS A 297 -18.93 -18.76 8.08
CA HIS A 297 -19.28 -17.42 7.63
C HIS A 297 -19.03 -17.30 6.12
N THR A 298 -20.00 -16.75 5.39
CA THR A 298 -19.92 -16.62 3.94
C THR A 298 -19.94 -15.14 3.54
N GLU A 299 -18.87 -14.68 2.92
CA GLU A 299 -18.79 -13.35 2.31
C GLU A 299 -19.04 -13.46 0.81
N LEU A 300 -19.87 -12.56 0.29
CA LEU A 300 -20.16 -12.45 -1.14
C LEU A 300 -19.49 -11.20 -1.70
N ALA A 301 -18.52 -11.40 -2.58
CA ALA A 301 -17.87 -10.32 -3.33
C ALA A 301 -18.70 -10.02 -4.59
N GLY A 302 -19.66 -9.10 -4.46
CA GLY A 302 -20.60 -8.76 -5.53
C GLY A 302 -21.76 -9.75 -5.69
N VAL A 303 -22.49 -9.66 -6.79
CA VAL A 303 -23.60 -10.60 -7.09
C VAL A 303 -22.99 -11.89 -7.65
N PRO A 304 -23.23 -13.05 -7.03
CA PRO A 304 -22.78 -14.33 -7.57
C PRO A 304 -23.26 -14.50 -9.01
N LYS A 305 -22.41 -15.01 -9.91
CA LYS A 305 -22.76 -15.20 -11.33
C LYS A 305 -24.05 -16.02 -11.52
N GLN A 306 -24.34 -16.90 -10.57
CA GLN A 306 -25.56 -17.72 -10.49
C GLN A 306 -26.85 -16.92 -10.25
N TRP A 307 -26.77 -15.72 -9.69
CA TRP A 307 -27.91 -14.83 -9.40
C TRP A 307 -28.06 -13.71 -10.42
N LEU A 308 -27.12 -13.60 -11.35
CA LEU A 308 -27.27 -12.71 -12.49
C LEU A 308 -28.36 -13.26 -13.42
N PRO A 309 -29.31 -12.42 -13.90
CA PRO A 309 -30.26 -12.84 -14.92
C PRO A 309 -29.50 -13.35 -16.16
N GLU A 310 -30.11 -14.27 -16.91
CA GLU A 310 -29.52 -14.88 -18.11
C GLU A 310 -28.96 -13.84 -19.10
N SER A 311 -29.56 -12.65 -19.15
CA SER A 311 -29.15 -11.50 -19.97
C SER A 311 -27.88 -10.78 -19.50
N ALA A 312 -27.43 -11.00 -18.28
CA ALA A 312 -26.26 -10.37 -17.66
C ALA A 312 -25.07 -11.34 -17.47
N LYS A 313 -25.24 -12.63 -17.78
CA LYS A 313 -24.11 -13.56 -17.91
C LYS A 313 -23.33 -13.16 -19.18
N PRO A 314 -22.00 -13.00 -19.13
CA PRO A 314 -21.23 -12.68 -20.32
C PRO A 314 -21.46 -13.81 -21.33
N ALA A 315 -22.10 -13.48 -22.45
CA ALA A 315 -22.32 -14.43 -23.52
C ALA A 315 -20.96 -15.01 -23.91
N ASN A 316 -20.85 -16.34 -23.89
CA ASN A 316 -19.70 -16.99 -24.51
C ASN A 316 -19.61 -16.44 -25.93
N PHE A 317 -18.47 -15.83 -26.28
CA PHE A 317 -18.23 -15.23 -27.60
C PHE A 317 -18.58 -16.19 -28.77
N ILE A 318 -18.56 -17.50 -28.50
CA ILE A 318 -18.92 -18.56 -29.45
C ILE A 318 -20.45 -18.69 -29.65
N ASP A 319 -21.28 -18.45 -28.64
CA ASP A 319 -22.75 -18.50 -28.76
C ASP A 319 -23.31 -17.32 -29.57
N GLY A 320 -22.63 -16.17 -29.53
CA GLY A 320 -22.96 -15.01 -30.35
C GLY A 320 -22.66 -15.20 -31.84
N ILE A 321 -21.70 -16.06 -32.18
CA ILE A 321 -21.36 -16.37 -33.58
C ILE A 321 -22.27 -17.48 -34.14
N LEU A 322 -22.70 -18.44 -33.31
CA LEU A 322 -23.58 -19.54 -33.75
C LEU A 322 -25.05 -19.14 -33.81
N ARG A 323 -25.48 -18.13 -33.05
CA ARG A 323 -26.81 -17.51 -33.19
C ARG A 323 -26.76 -16.33 -34.17
N GLY A 324 -26.37 -16.60 -35.40
CA GLY A 324 -26.71 -15.72 -36.52
C GLY A 324 -28.22 -15.59 -36.60
N GLY A 325 -28.76 -14.43 -36.24
CA GLY A 325 -30.21 -14.20 -36.29
C GLY A 325 -30.64 -12.94 -35.58
N ALA A 326 -30.68 -11.84 -36.33
CA ALA A 326 -31.36 -10.57 -36.07
C ALA A 326 -32.26 -10.52 -34.82
N SER A 327 -31.86 -9.74 -33.82
CA SER A 327 -32.79 -9.17 -32.85
C SER A 327 -32.84 -7.66 -33.06
N CYS A 328 -33.66 -7.24 -34.03
CA CYS A 328 -34.13 -5.86 -34.09
C CYS A 328 -35.02 -5.62 -32.87
N VAL A 329 -34.54 -4.81 -31.93
CA VAL A 329 -35.32 -4.30 -30.82
C VAL A 329 -36.39 -3.38 -31.39
N LYS A 330 -37.64 -3.86 -31.42
CA LYS A 330 -38.83 -3.08 -31.81
C LYS A 330 -39.04 -1.98 -30.76
N GLY A 331 -38.67 -0.73 -31.07
CA GLY A 331 -38.93 0.37 -30.13
C GLY A 331 -38.27 1.72 -30.38
N GLN A 332 -37.37 1.88 -31.35
CA GLN A 332 -36.86 3.21 -31.71
C GLN A 332 -36.87 3.38 -33.22
N GLY A 333 -37.71 4.28 -33.71
CA GLY A 333 -37.71 4.73 -35.10
C GLY A 333 -36.40 5.43 -35.40
N ARG A 334 -35.50 4.71 -36.06
CA ARG A 334 -34.50 5.19 -37.02
C ARG A 334 -33.89 3.98 -37.72
N ASP A 335 -33.66 4.13 -39.01
CA ASP A 335 -33.38 3.07 -39.99
C ASP A 335 -32.19 2.18 -39.62
N CYS A 336 -32.37 0.87 -39.79
CA CYS A 336 -31.28 -0.12 -39.80
C CYS A 336 -30.74 -0.26 -41.23
N PRO A 337 -29.42 -0.42 -41.41
CA PRO A 337 -28.78 -0.57 -42.73
C PRO A 337 -29.13 -1.87 -43.45
#